data_AF-G4RGS0-F1
#
_entry.id   AF-G4RGS0-F1
#
_cell.length_a   1.000
_cell.length_b   1.000
_cell.length_c   1.000
_cell.angle_alpha   90.00
_cell.angle_beta   90.00
_cell.angle_gamma   90.00
#
_symmetry.space_group_name_H-M   'P 1'
#
loop_
_entity.id
_entity.type
_entity.pdbx_description
1 polymer ?
#
loop_
_entity_poly.entity_id
_entity_poly.type
_entity_poly.pdbx_seq_one_letter_code
_entity_poly.pdbx_strand_id
1 'polypeptide(L)' 'MRTEFVLFDIVYEDGSQRSNRKVDGSLLGGLDGDEPALTAIMDQDRAISEKSGVPPLKIVSIKRSGKK' A
#
# COMPACT_ATOMS: atom_id res chain seq x y z
N MET A 1 18.22 -12.71 5.61
CA MET A 1 16.83 -13.02 5.21
C MET A 1 16.45 -12.03 4.13
N ARG A 2 16.00 -12.50 2.96
CA ARG A 2 15.46 -11.60 1.92
C ARG A 2 13.99 -11.35 2.27
N THR A 3 13.60 -10.10 2.44
CA THR A 3 12.18 -9.74 2.55
C THR A 3 11.58 -9.83 1.16
N GLU A 4 10.63 -10.75 0.98
CA GLU A 4 9.83 -10.85 -0.24
C GLU A 4 8.78 -9.73 -0.20
N PHE A 5 8.63 -9.00 -1.30
CA PHE A 5 7.66 -7.91 -1.39
C PHE A 5 6.56 -8.25 -2.39
N VAL A 6 5.32 -7.92 -2.03
CA VAL A 6 4.19 -7.91 -2.96
C VAL A 6 3.91 -6.46 -3.35
N LEU A 7 3.62 -6.25 -4.62
CA LEU A 7 3.39 -4.92 -5.20
C LEU A 7 1.90 -4.62 -5.31
N PHE A 8 1.53 -3.38 -5.05
CA PHE A 8 0.16 -2.90 -5.11
C PHE A 8 0.03 -1.58 -5.88
N ASP A 9 -1.07 -1.44 -6.60
CA ASP A 9 -1.53 -0.21 -7.22
C ASP A 9 -2.62 0.42 -6.34
N ILE A 10 -2.48 1.71 -6.06
CA ILE A 10 -3.30 2.47 -5.11
C ILE A 10 -3.98 3.62 -5.83
N VAL A 11 -5.30 3.74 -5.66
CA VAL A 11 -6.10 4.89 -6.14
C VAL A 11 -6.52 5.72 -4.94
N TYR A 12 -6.31 7.03 -5.03
CA TYR A 12 -6.65 8.00 -3.99
C TYR A 12 -7.95 8.73 -4.30
N GLU A 13 -8.48 9.43 -3.29
CA GLU A 13 -9.76 10.16 -3.38
C GLU A 13 -9.77 11.30 -4.41
N ASP A 14 -8.61 11.85 -4.74
CA ASP A 14 -8.44 12.87 -5.77
C ASP A 14 -8.34 12.29 -7.20
N GLY A 15 -8.46 10.96 -7.32
CA GLY A 15 -8.32 10.24 -8.59
C GLY A 15 -6.88 9.94 -8.98
N SER A 16 -5.89 10.38 -8.20
CA SER A 16 -4.49 10.05 -8.46
C SER A 16 -4.21 8.56 -8.19
N GLN A 17 -3.19 8.03 -8.87
CA GLN A 17 -2.75 6.66 -8.72
C GLN A 17 -1.26 6.58 -8.34
N ARG A 18 -0.92 5.68 -7.42
CA ARG A 18 0.46 5.24 -7.17
C ARG A 18 0.61 3.76 -7.44
N SER A 19 1.52 3.41 -8.34
CA SER A 19 1.79 2.03 -8.72
C SER A 19 2.96 1.43 -7.95
N ASN A 20 3.01 0.10 -7.92
CA ASN A 20 4.12 -0.68 -7.38
C ASN A 20 4.50 -0.33 -5.92
N ARG A 21 3.50 -0.03 -5.08
CA ARG A 21 3.67 0.14 -3.64
C ARG A 21 4.04 -1.20 -3.03
N LYS A 22 5.17 -1.23 -2.32
CA LYS A 22 5.71 -2.47 -1.72
C LYS A 22 5.06 -2.74 -0.37
N VAL A 23 4.62 -3.97 -0.17
CA VAL A 23 4.19 -4.52 1.12
C VAL A 23 5.01 -5.76 1.41
N ASP A 24 5.43 -5.93 2.66
CA ASP A 24 6.15 -7.12 3.09
C ASP A 24 5.24 -8.35 2.93
N GLY A 25 5.70 -9.33 2.15
CA GLY A 25 4.96 -10.55 1.85
C GLY A 25 4.67 -11.40 3.07
N SER A 26 5.45 -11.26 4.15
CA SER A 26 5.19 -11.94 5.43
C SER A 26 3.93 -11.43 6.14
N LEU A 27 3.43 -10.25 5.78
CA LEU A 27 2.16 -9.71 6.27
C LEU A 27 0.95 -10.27 5.50
N LEU A 28 1.16 -11.03 4.44
CA LEU A 28 0.14 -11.41 3.47
C LEU A 28 -0.04 -12.93 3.39
N GLY A 29 -1.22 -13.38 2.94
CA GLY A 29 -1.51 -14.79 2.69
C GLY A 29 -1.93 -15.61 3.92
N GLY A 30 -2.14 -14.95 5.06
CA GLY A 30 -2.83 -15.53 6.23
C GLY A 30 -4.35 -15.59 6.03
N LEU A 31 -5.11 -15.74 7.12
CA LEU A 31 -6.59 -15.77 7.09
C LEU A 31 -7.17 -14.52 6.42
N ASP A 32 -6.52 -13.38 6.65
CA ASP A 32 -6.96 -12.07 6.15
C ASP A 32 -6.46 -11.78 4.72
N GLY A 33 -5.74 -12.73 4.10
CA GLY A 33 -5.28 -12.62 2.72
C GLY A 33 -4.44 -11.37 2.45
N ASP A 34 -5.03 -10.38 1.77
CA ASP A 34 -4.40 -9.11 1.41
C ASP A 34 -4.85 -7.92 2.27
N GLU A 35 -5.80 -8.09 3.19
CA GLU A 35 -6.30 -6.99 4.02
C GLU A 35 -5.19 -6.22 4.77
N PRO A 36 -4.13 -6.86 5.31
CA PRO A 36 -3.03 -6.14 5.97
C PRO A 36 -2.26 -5.18 5.05
N ALA A 37 -2.36 -5.34 3.73
CA ALA A 37 -1.72 -4.44 2.78
C ALA A 37 -2.24 -3.00 2.88
N LEU A 38 -3.53 -2.81 3.19
CA LEU A 38 -4.12 -1.48 3.34
C LEU A 38 -3.45 -0.72 4.49
N THR A 39 -3.38 -1.33 5.68
CA THR A 39 -2.75 -0.73 6.86
C THR A 39 -1.28 -0.43 6.61
N ALA A 40 -0.53 -1.38 6.04
CA ALA A 40 0.89 -1.18 5.73
C ALA A 40 1.14 0.01 4.79
N ILE A 41 0.25 0.24 3.82
CA ILE A 41 0.36 1.37 2.89
C ILE A 41 -0.07 2.69 3.54
N MET A 42 -1.09 2.67 4.40
CA MET A 42 -1.48 3.85 5.19
C MET A 42 -0.35 4.31 6.12
N ASP A 43 0.36 3.38 6.76
CA ASP A 43 1.50 3.68 7.61
C ASP A 43 2.66 4.30 6.81
N GLN A 44 2.90 3.80 5.59
CA GLN A 44 3.87 4.42 4.68
C GLN A 44 3.44 5.84 4.27
N ASP A 45 2.16 6.05 3.93
CA ASP A 45 1.66 7.37 3.53
C ASP A 45 1.74 8.37 4.68
N ARG A 46 1.48 7.93 5.91
CA ARG A 46 1.73 8.72 7.12
C ARG A 46 3.20 9.07 7.29
N ALA A 47 4.12 8.11 7.15
CA ALA A 47 5.55 8.38 7.25
C ALA A 47 6.06 9.33 6.15
N ILE A 48 5.47 9.29 4.95
CA ILE A 48 5.74 10.26 3.87
C ILE A 48 5.18 11.64 4.23
N SER A 49 3.97 11.69 4.78
CA SER A 49 3.32 12.92 5.23
C SER A 49 4.15 13.64 6.30
N GLU A 50 4.59 12.92 7.33
CA GLU A 50 5.42 13.44 8.42
C GLU A 50 6.74 14.04 7.91
N LYS A 51 7.31 13.49 6.84
CA LYS A 51 8.54 13.99 6.22
C LYS A 51 8.33 15.15 5.25
N SER A 52 7.18 15.20 4.56
CA SER A 52 6.90 16.17 3.50
C SER A 52 6.08 17.37 3.97
N GLY A 53 5.38 17.26 5.11
CA GLY A 53 4.42 18.26 5.59
C GLY A 53 3.08 18.25 4.83
N VAL A 54 2.90 17.35 3.87
CA VAL A 54 1.67 17.23 3.08
C VAL A 54 0.77 16.16 3.71
N PRO A 55 -0.50 16.46 4.05
CA PRO A 55 -1.42 15.46 4.59
C PRO A 55 -1.57 14.25 3.65
N PRO A 56 -1.69 13.02 4.18
CA PRO A 56 -1.89 11.85 3.33
C PRO A 56 -3.30 11.89 2.72
N LEU A 57 -3.41 11.52 1.44
CA LEU A 57 -4.69 11.39 0.76
C LEU A 57 -5.39 10.10 1.21
N LYS A 58 -6.72 10.10 1.25
CA LYS A 58 -7.48 8.89 1.53
C LYS A 58 -7.32 7.88 0.38
N ILE A 59 -7.02 6.64 0.74
CA ILE A 59 -7.01 5.51 -0.18
C ILE A 59 -8.45 5.10 -0.49
N VAL A 60 -8.79 5.05 -1.78
CA VAL A 60 -10.09 4.57 -2.28
C VAL A 60 -10.02 3.08 -2.61
N SER A 61 -8.93 2.63 -3.22
CA SER A 61 -8.77 1.22 -3.57
C SER A 61 -7.31 0.80 -3.63
N ILE A 62 -7.08 -0.49 -3.43
CA ILE A 62 -5.80 -1.17 -3.53
C ILE A 62 -5.97 -2.46 -4.34
N LYS A 63 -5.05 -2.72 -5.28
CA LYS A 63 -5.03 -3.96 -6.08
C LYS A 63 -3.60 -4.49 -6.21
N ARG A 64 -3.38 -5.80 -6.10
CA ARG A 64 -2.07 -6.41 -6.39
C ARG A 64 -1.65 -6.08 -7.84
N SER A 65 -0.47 -5.48 -8.00
CA SER A 65 0.11 -5.20 -9.32
C SER A 65 0.42 -6.53 -10.02
N GLY A 66 0.09 -6.63 -11.31
CA GLY A 66 0.39 -7.82 -12.13
C GLY A 66 -0.63 -8.95 -12.08
N LYS A 67 -1.64 -8.93 -11.19
CA LYS A 67 -2.86 -9.74 -11.39
C LYS A 67 -3.78 -9.00 -12.37
N LYS A 68 -3.81 -9.44 -13.63
CA LYS A 68 -4.92 -9.11 -14.53
C LYS A 68 -6.18 -9.79 -14.04
#